data_AF-A0A950NR06-F1
#
_entry.id   AF-A0A950NR06-F1
#
_cell.length_a   1.000
_cell.length_b   1.000
_cell.length_c   1.000
_cell.angle_alpha   90.00
_cell.angle_beta   90.00
_cell.angle_gamma   90.00
#
_symmetry.space_group_name_H-M   'P 1'
#
loop_
_entity.id
_entity.type
_entity.pdbx_description
1 polymer ?
#
loop_
_entity_poly.entity_id
_entity_poly.type
_entity_poly.pdbx_seq_one_letter_code
_entity_poly.pdbx_strand_id
1 'polypeptide(L)'
;MTVYKPIYVEAQAAAALALYIRAGQTPPASLVNGASDNKKAQVPSVLLTPITVTTQNMASTVVKDQFVNRSDLCAGSFASACSSAGI
;
A
#
# COMPACT_ATOMS: atom_id res chain seq x y z
N MET A 1 -5.09 -9.82 12.73
CA MET A 1 -3.99 -9.43 11.82
C MET A 1 -4.57 -9.28 10.43
N THR A 2 -4.14 -8.27 9.67
CA THR A 2 -4.50 -8.08 8.25
C THR A 2 -3.27 -7.60 7.47
N VAL A 3 -3.41 -7.39 6.16
CA VAL A 3 -2.37 -6.88 5.28
C VAL A 3 -2.87 -5.61 4.60
N TYR A 4 -2.20 -4.49 4.86
CA TYR A 4 -2.45 -3.19 4.24
C TYR A 4 -1.61 -3.04 2.97
N LYS A 5 -2.26 -2.64 1.89
CA LYS A 5 -1.64 -2.28 0.62
C LYS A 5 -1.99 -0.81 0.33
N PRO A 6 -1.06 0.13 0.53
CA PRO A 6 -1.36 1.55 0.37
C PRO A 6 -1.69 1.89 -1.09
N ILE A 7 -2.96 2.19 -1.36
CA ILE A 7 -3.45 2.47 -2.72
C ILE A 7 -2.73 3.67 -3.35
N TYR A 8 -2.39 4.69 -2.54
CA TYR A 8 -1.68 5.86 -3.05
C TYR A 8 -0.28 5.51 -3.57
N VAL A 9 0.43 4.55 -2.97
CA VAL A 9 1.74 4.10 -3.46
C VAL A 9 1.58 3.33 -4.77
N GLU A 10 0.54 2.49 -4.88
CA GLU A 10 0.22 1.79 -6.14
C GLU A 10 -0.12 2.76 -7.28
N ALA A 11 -0.94 3.77 -7.00
CA ALA A 11 -1.27 4.82 -7.95
C ALA A 11 -0.04 5.64 -8.37
N GLN A 12 0.82 6.02 -7.42
CA GLN A 12 2.07 6.74 -7.71
C GLN A 12 3.03 5.93 -8.57
N ALA A 13 3.21 4.65 -8.26
CA ALA A 13 4.06 3.74 -9.04
C ALA A 13 3.53 3.56 -10.47
N ALA A 14 2.22 3.36 -10.62
CA ALA A 14 1.58 3.25 -11.93
C ALA A 14 1.73 4.53 -12.75
N ALA A 15 1.51 5.70 -12.14
CA ALA A 15 1.69 7.00 -12.78
C ALA A 15 3.15 7.23 -13.21
N ALA A 16 4.11 6.95 -12.33
CA ALA A 16 5.54 7.06 -12.64
C ALA A 16 5.93 6.15 -13.81
N LEU A 17 5.48 4.89 -13.81
CA LEU A 17 5.73 3.94 -14.88
C LEU A 17 5.16 4.44 -16.21
N ALA A 18 3.91 4.92 -16.21
CA ALA A 18 3.27 5.46 -17.39
C ALA A 18 4.01 6.68 -17.95
N LEU A 19 4.53 7.56 -17.09
CA LEU A 19 5.31 8.74 -17.52
C LEU A 19 6.62 8.35 -18.20
N TYR A 20 7.38 7.38 -17.65
CA TYR A 20 8.60 6.89 -18.29
C TYR A 20 8.31 6.29 -19.67
N ILE A 21 7.30 5.41 -19.76
CA ILE A 21 6.92 4.75 -21.02
C ILE A 21 6.45 5.79 -22.05
N ARG A 22 5.63 6.77 -21.63
CA ARG A 22 5.18 7.88 -22.50
C ARG A 22 6.35 8.71 -23.03
N ALA A 23 7.40 8.90 -22.22
CA ALA A 23 8.61 9.61 -22.61
C ALA A 23 9.56 8.77 -23.49
N GLY A 24 9.22 7.51 -23.80
CA GLY A 24 10.11 6.59 -24.51
C GLY A 24 11.33 6.18 -23.69
N GLN A 25 11.31 6.41 -22.38
CA GLN A 25 12.40 6.09 -21.48
C GLN A 25 12.21 4.72 -20.84
N THR A 26 13.31 4.01 -20.62
CA THR A 26 13.30 2.77 -19.83
C THR A 26 13.10 3.12 -18.36
N PRO A 27 12.06 2.59 -17.70
CA PRO A 27 11.87 2.78 -16.26
C PRO A 27 13.07 2.21 -15.49
N PRO A 28 13.54 2.88 -14.42
CA PRO A 28 14.68 2.40 -13.64
C PRO A 28 14.33 1.10 -12.90
N ALA A 29 15.34 0.28 -12.62
CA ALA A 29 15.17 -0.96 -11.84
C ALA A 29 14.69 -0.73 -10.39
N SER A 30 14.85 0.49 -9.87
CA SER A 30 14.26 0.91 -8.60
C SER A 30 12.73 1.03 -8.64
N LEU A 31 12.14 1.13 -9.83
CA LEU A 31 10.69 1.14 -10.06
C LEU A 31 10.21 -0.23 -10.56
N VAL A 32 10.75 -0.71 -11.69
CA VAL A 32 10.44 -2.05 -12.23
C VAL A 32 11.42 -3.06 -11.65
N ASN A 33 11.01 -3.69 -10.56
CA ASN A 33 11.88 -4.45 -9.66
C ASN A 33 11.63 -5.97 -9.70
N GLY A 34 10.77 -6.46 -10.59
CA GLY A 34 10.49 -7.89 -10.72
C GLY A 34 9.79 -8.25 -12.02
N ALA A 35 9.28 -9.48 -12.08
CA ALA A 35 8.47 -9.97 -13.17
C ALA A 35 7.29 -10.80 -12.68
N SER A 36 6.21 -10.82 -13.45
CA SER A 36 5.02 -11.63 -13.20
C SER A 36 4.73 -12.52 -14.40
N ASP A 37 4.54 -13.82 -14.16
CA ASP A 37 4.19 -14.78 -15.19
C ASP A 37 2.70 -14.68 -15.55
N ASN A 38 2.39 -14.30 -16.79
CA ASN A 38 1.02 -14.26 -17.30
C ASN A 38 0.64 -15.51 -18.13
N LYS A 39 1.40 -16.60 -18.00
CA LYS A 39 1.34 -17.85 -18.77
C LYS A 39 1.74 -17.74 -20.25
N LYS A 40 2.27 -16.58 -20.67
CA LYS A 40 2.79 -16.35 -22.03
C LYS A 40 4.20 -15.78 -22.00
N ALA A 41 4.48 -14.90 -21.04
CA ALA A 41 5.78 -14.27 -20.85
C ALA A 41 5.98 -13.86 -19.39
N GLN A 42 7.24 -13.64 -19.02
CA GLN A 42 7.61 -12.92 -17.81
C GLN A 42 7.43 -11.43 -18.06
N VAL A 43 6.36 -10.85 -17.52
CA VAL A 43 6.03 -9.43 -17.70
C VAL A 43 6.81 -8.62 -16.65
N PRO A 44 7.63 -7.63 -17.05
CA PRO A 44 8.27 -6.74 -16.08
C PRO A 44 7.23 -6.02 -15.23
N SER A 45 7.40 -6.06 -13.91
CA SER A 45 6.41 -5.62 -12.93
C SER A 45 7.01 -4.69 -11.89
N VAL A 46 6.16 -3.82 -11.37
CA VAL A 46 6.41 -3.09 -10.13
C VAL A 46 5.79 -3.89 -8.98
N LEU A 47 6.62 -4.46 -8.12
CA LEU A 47 6.22 -5.26 -6.97
C LEU A 47 6.36 -4.43 -5.69
N LEU A 48 5.24 -3.91 -5.21
CA LEU A 48 5.19 -3.12 -3.99
C LEU A 48 5.19 -4.02 -2.75
N THR A 49 5.83 -3.53 -1.68
CA THR A 49 5.87 -4.23 -0.39
C THR A 49 4.57 -4.01 0.37
N PRO A 50 3.78 -5.06 0.66
CA PRO A 50 2.62 -4.93 1.53
C PRO A 50 3.05 -4.74 2.99
N ILE A 51 2.20 -4.09 3.79
CA ILE A 51 2.43 -3.82 5.20
C ILE A 51 1.55 -4.74 6.04
N THR A 52 2.14 -5.62 6.85
CA THR A 52 1.37 -6.41 7.82
C THR A 52 0.86 -5.50 8.93
N VAL A 53 -0.45 -5.54 9.18
CA VAL A 53 -1.10 -4.72 10.21
C VAL A 53 -1.63 -5.58 11.35
N THR A 54 -1.28 -5.15 12.56
CA THR A 54 -1.72 -5.71 13.84
C THR A 54 -2.20 -4.56 14.74
N THR A 55 -2.74 -4.88 15.92
CA THR A 55 -3.17 -3.85 16.87
C THR A 55 -2.00 -2.96 17.33
N GLN A 56 -0.77 -3.48 17.31
CA GLN A 56 0.43 -2.75 17.73
C GLN A 56 0.90 -1.67 16.74
N ASN A 57 0.51 -1.75 15.46
CA ASN A 57 0.98 -0.81 14.43
C ASN A 57 -0.16 -0.19 13.59
N MET A 58 -1.42 -0.46 13.91
CA MET A 58 -2.56 0.09 13.18
C MET A 58 -2.60 1.62 13.21
N ALA A 59 -2.26 2.22 14.36
CA ALA A 59 -2.18 3.67 14.53
C ALA A 59 -1.15 4.32 13.57
N SER A 60 0.00 3.67 13.36
CA SER A 60 1.09 4.19 12.52
C SER A 60 1.00 3.78 11.05
N THR A 61 -0.03 3.02 10.68
CA THR A 61 -0.27 2.54 9.30
C THR A 61 -1.59 3.10 8.77
N VAL A 62 -2.65 2.31 8.73
CA VAL A 62 -3.93 2.67 8.08
C VAL A 62 -4.60 3.91 8.67
N VAL A 63 -4.37 4.20 9.96
CA VAL A 63 -4.94 5.39 10.62
C VAL A 63 -4.10 6.63 10.32
N LYS A 64 -2.76 6.53 10.43
CA LYS A 64 -1.84 7.61 10.04
C LYS A 64 -1.99 7.99 8.57
N ASP A 65 -2.13 6.99 7.71
CA ASP A 65 -2.31 7.18 6.27
C ASP A 65 -3.74 7.66 5.91
N GLN A 66 -4.60 7.87 6.92
CA GLN A 66 -6.00 8.29 6.76
C GLN A 66 -6.82 7.36 5.86
N PHE A 67 -6.35 6.12 5.67
CA PHE A 67 -7.04 5.10 4.90
C PHE A 67 -8.33 4.66 5.61
N VAL A 68 -8.30 4.68 6.94
CA VAL A 68 -9.48 4.54 7.80
C VAL A 68 -9.56 5.76 8.69
N ASN A 69 -10.75 6.39 8.75
CA ASN A 69 -10.97 7.50 9.66
C ASN A 69 -11.01 6.99 11.11
N ARG A 70 -10.17 7.58 11.98
CA ARG A 70 -10.09 7.25 13.40
C ARG A 70 -11.44 7.42 14.11
N SER A 71 -12.20 8.49 13.81
CA SER A 71 -13.48 8.74 14.50
C SER A 71 -14.47 7.61 14.24
N ASP A 72 -14.48 7.10 13.01
CA ASP A 72 -15.40 6.06 12.58
C ASP A 72 -14.94 4.70 13.11
N LEU A 73 -13.62 4.44 13.08
CA LEU A 73 -13.01 3.23 13.63
C LEU A 73 -13.23 3.09 15.13
N CYS A 74 -13.08 4.18 15.87
CA CYS A 74 -13.10 4.19 17.34
C CYS A 74 -14.47 4.56 17.93
N ALA A 75 -15.51 4.56 17.12
CA ALA A 75 -16.88 4.76 17.57
C ALA A 75 -17.46 3.49 18.23
N GLY A 76 -18.47 3.68 19.08
CA GLY A 76 -19.30 2.61 19.62
C GLY A 76 -18.51 1.52 20.35
N SER A 77 -18.73 0.26 19.97
CA SER A 77 -18.14 -0.92 20.61
C SER A 77 -16.62 -1.01 20.48
N PHE A 78 -15.99 -0.25 19.58
CA PHE A 78 -14.55 -0.29 19.34
C PHE A 78 -13.76 0.76 20.12
N ALA A 79 -14.42 1.68 20.82
CA ALA A 79 -13.77 2.77 21.55
C ALA A 79 -12.71 2.27 22.56
N SER A 80 -13.07 1.29 23.40
CA SER A 80 -12.14 0.72 24.39
C SER A 80 -10.95 0.01 23.72
N ALA A 81 -11.20 -0.72 22.63
CA ALA A 81 -10.15 -1.43 21.91
C ALA A 81 -9.17 -0.45 21.25
N CYS A 82 -9.66 0.65 20.66
CA CYS A 82 -8.80 1.71 20.13
C CYS A 82 -7.93 2.33 21.23
N SER A 83 -8.51 2.66 22.39
CA SER A 83 -7.76 3.24 23.49
C SER A 83 -6.67 2.29 23.99
N SER A 84 -6.95 0.98 24.13
CA SER A 84 -5.95 -0.03 24.51
C SER A 84 -4.84 -0.19 23.48
N ALA A 85 -5.14 0.06 22.19
CA ALA A 85 -4.19 -0.03 21.09
C ALA A 85 -3.43 1.29 20.82
N GLY A 86 -3.75 2.38 21.55
CA GLY A 86 -3.16 3.70 21.31
C GLY A 86 -3.58 4.33 19.97
N ILE A 87 -4.72 3.91 19.42
CA ILE A 87 -5.26 4.35 18.12
C ILE A 87 -6.03 5.63 18.25
#